data_AF-A0A087UYS2-F1
#
_entry.id   AF-A0A087UYS2-F1
#
_cell.length_a   1.000
_cell.length_b   1.000
_cell.length_c   1.000
_cell.angle_alpha   90.00
_cell.angle_beta   90.00
_cell.angle_gamma   90.00
#
_symmetry.space_group_name_H-M   'P 1'
#
loop_
_entity.id
_entity.type
_entity.pdbx_description
1 polymer ?
#
loop_
_entity_poly.entity_id
_entity_poly.type
_entity_poly.pdbx_seq_one_letter_code
_entity_poly.pdbx_strand_id
1 'polypeptide(L)'
;MTLCLGHSSFNIRIIDSLNFLRMALSKLPEYFGLSELKKEYLPHLLNSPENQNYVGLLPEAHYYTSNSMRTSTRQALFSWHQEHKEDGIDFQEEMLPYYMYICFLLLTSFLFFLFLISNIFIYILLYRMWIFFAPSAWSLEPSFWML
;
A
#
# COMPACT_ATOMS: atom_id res chain seq x y z
N MET A 1 -16.30 8.94 -5.98
CA MET A 1 -15.94 8.48 -7.33
C MET A 1 -15.24 7.15 -7.17
N THR A 2 -15.85 6.05 -7.64
CA THR A 2 -15.21 4.73 -7.61
C THR A 2 -14.37 4.59 -8.88
N LEU A 3 -13.06 4.47 -8.74
CA LEU A 3 -12.15 4.28 -9.86
C LEU A 3 -12.23 2.81 -10.30
N CYS A 4 -13.08 2.52 -11.29
CA CYS A 4 -13.36 1.17 -11.76
C CYS A 4 -13.53 1.19 -13.29
N LEU A 5 -12.84 0.28 -13.97
CA LEU A 5 -12.98 0.05 -15.40
C LEU A 5 -13.63 -1.31 -15.62
N GLY A 6 -14.71 -1.35 -16.40
CA GLY A 6 -15.40 -2.58 -16.78
C GLY A 6 -15.21 -2.87 -18.26
N HIS A 7 -14.87 -4.11 -18.60
CA HIS A 7 -14.85 -4.60 -19.98
C HIS A 7 -15.94 -5.66 -20.16
N SER A 8 -17.09 -5.23 -20.68
CA SER A 8 -18.31 -6.05 -20.77
C SER A 8 -18.13 -7.33 -21.59
N SER A 9 -17.43 -7.27 -22.72
CA SER A 9 -17.26 -8.45 -23.60
C SER A 9 -16.41 -9.57 -23.00
N PHE A 10 -15.59 -9.25 -21.98
CA PHE A 10 -14.75 -10.24 -21.27
C PHE A 10 -15.24 -10.50 -19.85
N ASN A 11 -16.31 -9.83 -19.41
CA ASN A 11 -16.77 -9.84 -18.03
C ASN A 11 -15.65 -9.54 -17.00
N ILE A 12 -14.77 -8.59 -17.33
CA ILE A 12 -13.64 -8.19 -16.47
C ILE A 12 -13.96 -6.86 -15.79
N ARG A 13 -13.63 -6.76 -14.51
CA ARG A 13 -13.67 -5.52 -13.74
C ARG A 13 -12.31 -5.24 -13.11
N ILE A 14 -11.73 -4.09 -13.44
CA ILE A 14 -10.49 -3.59 -12.86
C ILE A 14 -10.87 -2.49 -11.86
N ILE A 15 -10.60 -2.74 -10.59
CA ILE A 15 -10.91 -1.83 -9.50
C ILE A 15 -9.60 -1.25 -8.96
N ASP A 16 -9.53 0.06 -8.84
CA ASP A 16 -8.39 0.74 -8.23
C ASP A 16 -8.34 0.43 -6.72
N SER A 17 -7.15 0.08 -6.23
CA SER A 17 -6.89 -0.15 -4.81
C SER A 17 -7.13 1.10 -3.96
N LEU A 18 -6.99 2.31 -4.52
CA LEU A 18 -7.28 3.58 -3.85
C LEU A 18 -8.75 3.75 -3.46
N ASN A 19 -9.67 2.94 -4.02
CA ASN A 19 -11.05 2.89 -3.52
C ASN A 19 -11.13 2.40 -2.07
N PHE A 20 -10.14 1.61 -1.62
CA PHE A 20 -10.08 0.97 -0.31
C PHE A 20 -8.91 1.47 0.54
N LEU A 21 -7.72 1.57 -0.05
CA LEU A 21 -6.47 1.96 0.59
C LEU A 21 -6.14 3.42 0.23
N ARG A 22 -6.81 4.39 0.87
CA ARG A 22 -6.64 5.83 0.58
C ARG A 22 -5.35 6.43 1.19
N MET A 23 -4.21 5.84 0.88
CA MET A 23 -2.91 6.34 1.32
C MET A 23 -1.81 6.06 0.29
N ALA A 24 -0.68 6.73 0.45
CA ALA A 24 0.48 6.48 -0.39
C ALA A 24 1.01 5.05 -0.16
N LEU A 25 1.51 4.43 -1.23
CA LEU A 25 2.10 3.08 -1.18
C LEU A 25 3.22 2.98 -0.14
N SER A 26 4.03 4.03 0.00
CA SER A 26 5.12 4.12 0.99
C SER A 26 4.66 4.15 2.44
N LYS A 27 3.37 4.38 2.71
CA LYS A 27 2.78 4.37 4.05
C LYS A 27 2.15 3.05 4.45
N LEU A 28 1.87 2.17 3.49
CA LEU A 28 1.30 0.85 3.80
C LEU A 28 2.21 0.02 4.73
N PRO A 29 3.55 -0.01 4.56
CA PRO A 29 4.36 -0.84 5.44
C PRO A 29 4.27 -0.41 6.91
N GLU A 30 4.35 0.90 7.17
CA GLU A 30 4.19 1.46 8.52
C GLU A 30 2.79 1.17 9.08
N TYR A 31 1.75 1.37 8.27
CA TYR A 31 0.37 1.23 8.71
C TYR A 31 -0.01 -0.21 9.08
N PHE A 32 0.57 -1.20 8.40
CA PHE A 32 0.30 -2.62 8.64
C PHE A 32 1.41 -3.33 9.44
N GLY A 33 2.38 -2.60 9.99
CA GLY A 33 3.48 -3.19 10.77
C GLY A 33 4.46 -4.03 9.94
N LEU A 34 4.57 -3.77 8.64
CA LEU A 34 5.48 -4.43 7.68
C LEU A 34 6.78 -3.61 7.47
N SER A 35 7.23 -2.87 8.47
CA SER A 35 8.35 -1.91 8.37
C SER A 35 9.69 -2.55 7.98
N GLU A 36 9.84 -3.85 8.18
CA GLU A 36 11.06 -4.61 7.83
C GLU A 36 11.22 -4.82 6.32
N LEU A 37 10.17 -4.65 5.52
CA LEU A 37 10.17 -4.98 4.09
C LEU A 37 10.50 -3.78 3.18
N LYS A 38 11.00 -2.66 3.71
CA LYS A 38 11.17 -1.44 2.91
C LYS A 38 12.26 -1.62 1.84
N LYS A 39 11.86 -1.98 0.62
CA LYS A 39 12.74 -1.91 -0.55
C LYS A 39 12.98 -0.44 -0.94
N GLU A 40 14.20 -0.18 -1.40
CA GLU A 40 14.73 1.14 -1.74
C GLU A 40 14.09 1.75 -3.00
N TYR A 41 14.63 2.88 -3.46
CA TYR A 41 14.10 3.64 -4.59
C TYR A 41 14.40 2.95 -5.94
N LEU A 42 13.38 2.78 -6.79
CA LEU A 42 13.56 2.29 -8.16
C LEU A 42 13.54 3.48 -9.14
N PRO A 43 14.44 3.52 -10.15
CA PRO A 43 14.45 4.58 -11.15
C PRO A 43 13.32 4.39 -12.19
N HIS A 44 12.10 4.76 -11.82
CA HIS A 44 10.89 4.51 -12.63
C HIS A 44 10.96 5.00 -14.08
N LEU A 45 11.60 6.15 -14.32
CA LEU A 45 11.72 6.71 -15.68
C LEU A 45 12.78 6.01 -16.52
N LEU A 46 13.59 5.13 -15.92
CA LEU A 46 14.52 4.28 -16.66
C LEU A 46 13.77 3.15 -17.39
N ASN A 47 12.50 2.91 -17.05
CA ASN A 47 11.66 1.90 -17.70
C ASN A 47 11.18 2.34 -19.10
N SER A 48 12.11 2.50 -20.04
CA SER A 48 11.85 2.70 -21.46
C SER A 48 12.32 1.49 -22.27
N PRO A 49 11.79 1.25 -23.49
CA PRO A 49 12.24 0.16 -24.34
C PRO A 49 13.76 0.15 -24.59
N GLU A 50 14.36 1.33 -24.70
CA GLU A 50 15.78 1.52 -24.98
C GLU A 50 16.66 1.15 -23.78
N ASN A 51 16.13 1.33 -22.57
CA ASN A 51 16.85 1.14 -21.31
C ASN A 51 16.54 -0.20 -20.63
N GLN A 52 15.76 -1.09 -21.27
CA GLN A 52 15.39 -2.38 -20.66
C GLN A 52 16.59 -3.26 -20.33
N ASN A 53 17.71 -3.13 -21.06
CA ASN A 53 18.94 -3.90 -20.82
C ASN A 53 20.04 -3.04 -20.17
N TYR A 54 19.65 -1.99 -19.43
CA TYR A 54 20.59 -1.09 -18.79
C TYR A 54 21.37 -1.82 -17.69
N VAL A 55 22.69 -1.84 -17.85
CA VAL A 55 23.65 -2.27 -16.84
C VAL A 55 24.71 -1.17 -16.73
N GLY A 56 24.87 -0.60 -15.55
CA GLY A 56 25.72 0.57 -15.37
C GLY A 56 25.72 1.07 -13.93
N LEU A 57 26.05 2.34 -13.73
CA LEU A 57 25.92 2.99 -12.42
C LEU A 57 24.46 3.35 -12.13
N LEU A 58 24.12 3.62 -10.87
CA LEU A 58 22.79 4.11 -10.54
C LEU A 58 22.49 5.39 -11.36
N PRO A 59 21.32 5.45 -12.02
CA PRO A 59 20.98 6.57 -12.89
C PRO A 59 20.81 7.84 -12.06
N GLU A 60 20.85 8.99 -12.74
CA GLU A 60 20.67 10.30 -12.12
C GLU A 60 19.34 10.43 -11.38
N ALA A 61 19.29 11.29 -10.35
CA ALA A 61 18.14 11.44 -9.46
C ALA A 61 16.83 11.86 -10.17
N HIS A 62 16.90 12.38 -11.40
CA HIS A 62 15.70 12.70 -12.20
C HIS A 62 14.95 11.44 -12.64
N TYR A 63 15.62 10.29 -12.79
CA TYR A 63 15.00 9.03 -13.19
C TYR A 63 14.04 8.45 -12.13
N TYR A 64 14.08 8.97 -10.91
CA TYR A 64 13.27 8.51 -9.77
C TYR A 64 12.01 9.35 -9.56
N THR A 65 11.54 10.09 -10.56
CA THR A 65 10.35 10.98 -10.46
C THR A 65 10.45 12.01 -9.32
N SER A 66 11.66 12.43 -8.95
CA SER A 66 11.96 13.31 -7.82
C SER A 66 11.17 14.63 -7.81
N ASN A 67 10.78 15.15 -8.98
CA ASN A 67 9.94 16.35 -9.13
C ASN A 67 8.49 16.17 -8.63
N SER A 68 7.97 14.94 -8.64
CA SER A 68 6.60 14.64 -8.21
C SER A 68 6.53 14.28 -6.72
N MET A 69 7.67 14.13 -6.05
CA MET A 69 7.76 13.76 -4.65
C MET A 69 7.52 14.95 -3.72
N ARG A 70 6.98 14.67 -2.53
CA ARG A 70 6.94 15.65 -1.43
C ARG A 70 8.37 16.03 -1.01
N THR A 71 8.55 17.25 -0.51
CA THR A 71 9.86 17.80 -0.14
C THR A 71 10.67 16.87 0.77
N SER A 72 10.05 16.29 1.80
CA SER A 72 10.74 15.38 2.74
C SER A 72 11.18 14.08 2.08
N THR A 73 10.33 13.46 1.25
CA THR A 73 10.67 12.25 0.48
C THR A 73 11.78 12.53 -0.52
N ARG A 74 11.72 13.68 -1.20
CA ARG A 74 12.75 14.10 -2.15
C ARG A 74 14.10 14.32 -1.50
N GLN A 75 14.14 14.92 -0.30
CA GLN A 75 15.37 15.07 0.47
C GLN A 75 15.97 13.70 0.83
N ALA A 76 15.15 12.78 1.33
CA ALA A 76 15.60 11.42 1.66
C ALA A 76 16.13 10.67 0.42
N LEU A 77 15.48 10.83 -0.74
CA LEU A 77 15.97 10.29 -2.01
C LEU A 77 17.34 10.87 -2.37
N PHE A 78 17.53 12.19 -2.28
CA PHE A 78 18.81 12.80 -2.65
C PHE A 78 19.95 12.39 -1.71
N SER A 79 19.69 12.27 -0.40
CA SER A 79 20.69 11.76 0.54
C SER A 79 21.10 10.33 0.19
N TRP A 80 20.13 9.43 0.03
CA TRP A 80 20.40 8.05 -0.38
C TRP A 80 21.13 7.97 -1.73
N HIS A 81 20.69 8.74 -2.73
CA HIS A 81 21.30 8.74 -4.06
C HIS A 81 22.74 9.21 -4.05
N GLN A 82 23.08 10.25 -3.27
CA GLN A 82 24.47 10.71 -3.16
C GLN A 82 25.40 9.65 -2.56
N GLU A 83 24.90 8.82 -1.65
CA GLU A 83 25.65 7.73 -1.03
C GLU A 83 25.86 6.55 -1.97
N HIS A 84 24.91 6.30 -2.89
CA HIS A 84 24.87 5.10 -3.74
C HIS A 84 25.15 5.38 -5.22
N LYS A 85 25.33 6.62 -5.67
CA LYS A 85 25.45 6.97 -7.11
C LYS A 85 26.55 6.22 -7.89
N GLU A 86 27.57 5.72 -7.19
CA GLU A 86 28.68 4.94 -7.77
C GLU A 86 28.41 3.43 -7.74
N ASP A 87 27.28 2.99 -7.19
CA ASP A 87 26.91 1.59 -7.15
C ASP A 87 26.42 1.14 -8.53
N GLY A 88 26.77 -0.10 -8.87
CA GLY A 88 26.31 -0.76 -10.09
C GLY A 88 24.87 -1.23 -9.97
N ILE A 89 24.11 -1.13 -11.05
CA ILE A 89 22.75 -1.64 -11.20
C ILE A 89 22.63 -2.44 -12.49
N ASP A 90 22.01 -3.61 -12.37
CA ASP A 90 21.35 -4.29 -13.50
C ASP A 90 19.85 -4.03 -13.37
N PHE A 91 19.29 -3.29 -14.32
CA PHE A 91 17.92 -2.82 -14.20
C PHE A 91 16.89 -3.96 -14.23
N GLN A 92 17.14 -5.04 -14.98
CA GLN A 92 16.20 -6.17 -15.05
C GLN A 92 16.18 -6.97 -13.75
N GLU A 93 17.36 -7.21 -13.19
CA GLU A 93 17.53 -7.91 -11.92
C GLU A 93 16.89 -7.12 -10.76
N GLU A 94 16.86 -5.78 -10.81
CA GLU A 94 16.21 -4.97 -9.78
C GLU A 94 14.68 -4.89 -9.91
N MET A 95 14.16 -4.90 -11.14
CA MET A 95 12.74 -4.73 -11.44
C MET A 95 11.87 -5.84 -10.87
N LEU A 96 12.24 -7.11 -11.08
CA LEU A 96 11.44 -8.26 -10.66
C LEU A 96 11.21 -8.28 -9.13
N PRO A 97 12.25 -8.29 -8.27
CA PRO A 97 12.06 -8.27 -6.83
C PRO A 97 11.34 -7.02 -6.35
N TYR A 98 11.52 -5.88 -7.02
CA TYR A 98 10.77 -4.66 -6.70
C TYR A 98 9.28 -4.84 -6.94
N TYR A 99 8.85 -5.24 -8.14
CA TYR A 99 7.43 -5.41 -8.42
C TYR A 99 6.80 -6.55 -7.65
N MET A 100 7.54 -7.64 -7.40
CA MET A 100 7.08 -8.71 -6.51
C MET A 100 6.81 -8.17 -5.10
N TYR A 101 7.70 -7.33 -4.56
CA TYR A 101 7.47 -6.68 -3.28
C TYR A 101 6.24 -5.76 -3.30
N ILE A 102 6.06 -4.93 -4.34
CA ILE A 102 4.89 -4.06 -4.46
C ILE A 102 3.59 -4.87 -4.53
N CYS A 103 3.56 -5.94 -5.32
CA CYS A 103 2.42 -6.84 -5.42
C CYS A 103 2.11 -7.51 -4.08
N PHE A 104 3.13 -8.00 -3.38
CA PHE A 104 2.99 -8.60 -2.05
C PHE A 104 2.45 -7.59 -1.04
N LEU A 105 2.98 -6.37 -1.02
CA LEU A 105 2.55 -5.30 -0.12
C LEU A 105 1.08 -4.94 -0.36
N LEU A 106 0.67 -4.75 -1.62
CA LEU A 106 -0.71 -4.42 -1.96
C LEU A 106 -1.67 -5.56 -1.62
N LEU A 107 -1.31 -6.81 -1.93
CA LEU A 107 -2.11 -7.98 -1.62
C LEU A 107 -2.30 -8.13 -0.10
N THR A 108 -1.21 -8.06 0.65
CA THR A 108 -1.23 -8.18 2.12
C THR A 108 -2.06 -7.05 2.74
N SER A 109 -1.85 -5.81 2.29
CA SER A 109 -2.62 -4.65 2.75
C SER A 109 -4.11 -4.82 2.49
N PHE A 110 -4.49 -5.35 1.32
CA PHE A 110 -5.87 -5.56 0.96
C PHE A 110 -6.52 -6.71 1.76
N LEU A 111 -5.81 -7.82 1.95
CA LEU A 111 -6.27 -8.93 2.78
C LEU A 111 -6.50 -8.49 4.23
N PHE A 112 -5.59 -7.69 4.78
CA PHE A 112 -5.74 -7.13 6.12
C PHE A 112 -6.96 -6.19 6.22
N PHE A 113 -7.15 -5.33 5.22
CA PHE A 113 -8.32 -4.47 5.14
C PHE A 113 -9.64 -5.28 5.12
N LEU A 114 -9.70 -6.36 4.33
CA LEU A 114 -10.86 -7.26 4.28
C LEU A 114 -11.10 -7.95 5.63
N PHE A 115 -10.03 -8.41 6.29
CA PHE A 115 -10.10 -8.98 7.62
C PHE A 115 -10.69 -7.97 8.63
N LEU A 116 -10.18 -6.73 8.64
CA LEU A 116 -10.66 -5.68 9.55
C LEU A 116 -12.15 -5.39 9.35
N ILE A 117 -12.60 -5.22 8.10
CA ILE A 117 -14.01 -4.95 7.79
C ILE A 117 -14.90 -6.13 8.20
N SER A 118 -14.45 -7.36 7.93
CA SER A 118 -15.21 -8.56 8.29
C SER A 118 -15.40 -8.66 9.80
N ASN A 119 -14.35 -8.39 10.59
CA ASN A 119 -14.44 -8.38 12.04
C ASN A 119 -15.38 -7.27 12.54
N ILE A 120 -15.25 -6.04 12.04
CA ILE A 120 -16.15 -4.93 12.42
C ILE A 120 -17.61 -5.29 12.14
N PHE A 121 -17.89 -5.90 10.98
CA PHE A 121 -19.24 -6.30 10.63
C PHE A 121 -19.77 -7.39 11.58
N ILE A 122 -18.95 -8.37 11.93
CA ILE A 122 -19.30 -9.40 12.93
C ILE A 122 -19.59 -8.76 14.29
N TYR A 123 -18.74 -7.83 14.77
CA TYR A 123 -18.97 -7.12 16.03
C TYR A 123 -20.28 -6.34 16.02
N ILE A 124 -20.59 -5.63 14.93
CA ILE A 124 -21.85 -4.89 14.79
C ILE A 124 -23.04 -5.84 14.81
N LEU A 125 -22.96 -6.99 14.12
CA LEU A 125 -24.02 -8.00 14.15
C LEU A 125 -24.21 -8.59 15.54
N LEU A 126 -23.14 -8.98 16.22
CA LEU A 126 -23.19 -9.50 17.59
C LEU A 126 -23.77 -8.48 18.56
N TYR A 127 -23.36 -7.20 18.47
CA TYR A 127 -23.91 -6.12 19.28
C TYR A 127 -25.40 -5.91 19.03
N ARG A 128 -25.85 -5.93 17.76
CA ARG A 128 -27.27 -5.82 17.41
C ARG A 128 -28.09 -7.03 17.90
N MET A 129 -27.55 -8.24 17.78
CA MET A 129 -28.19 -9.44 18.33
C MET A 129 -28.31 -9.35 19.85
N TRP A 130 -27.24 -8.92 20.54
CA TRP A 130 -27.25 -8.76 21.99
C TRP A 130 -28.31 -7.72 22.44
N ILE A 131 -28.40 -6.57 21.76
CA ILE A 131 -29.45 -5.58 22.01
C ILE A 131 -30.86 -6.17 21.88
N PHE A 132 -31.10 -6.97 20.84
CA PHE A 132 -32.43 -7.51 20.53
C PHE A 132 -32.83 -8.66 21.46
N PHE A 133 -31.88 -9.53 21.80
CA PHE A 133 -32.14 -10.73 22.61
C PHE A 133 -31.89 -10.55 24.11
N ALA A 134 -31.33 -9.42 24.57
CA ALA A 134 -31.20 -9.08 25.98
C ALA A 134 -31.96 -7.78 26.39
N PRO A 135 -33.30 -7.69 26.24
CA PRO A 135 -34.07 -6.52 26.69
C PRO A 135 -33.90 -6.19 28.18
N SER A 136 -33.63 -7.19 29.02
CA SER A 136 -33.42 -7.03 30.46
C SER A 136 -32.09 -6.35 30.83
N ALA A 137 -31.13 -6.27 29.90
CA ALA A 137 -29.88 -5.54 30.11
C ALA A 137 -30.09 -4.01 30.08
N TRP A 138 -31.17 -3.54 29.43
CA TRP A 138 -31.52 -2.12 29.38
C TRP A 138 -32.05 -1.57 30.71
N SER A 139 -32.43 -2.46 31.63
CA SER A 139 -32.86 -2.14 32.99
C SER A 139 -31.74 -2.23 34.04
N LEU A 140 -30.50 -2.55 33.64
CA LEU A 140 -29.35 -2.54 34.54
C LEU A 140 -28.85 -1.11 34.76
N GLU A 141 -28.52 -0.81 36.03
CA GLU A 141 -28.13 0.52 36.52
C GLU A 141 -26.97 1.13 35.71
N PRO A 142 -26.92 2.46 35.49
CA PRO A 142 -25.87 3.12 34.69
C PRO A 142 -24.43 2.85 35.15
N SER A 143 -24.24 2.47 36.41
CA SER A 143 -22.96 2.09 37.03
C SER A 143 -22.31 0.87 36.36
N PHE A 144 -23.07 0.04 35.64
CA PHE A 144 -22.57 -1.15 34.94
C PHE A 144 -21.84 -0.83 33.62
N TRP A 145 -22.04 0.36 33.04
CA TRP A 145 -21.52 0.74 31.71
C TRP A 145 -20.21 1.56 31.73
N MET A 146 -19.63 1.83 32.91
CA MET A 146 -18.46 2.71 33.11
C MET A 146 -17.17 1.97 33.53
N LEU A 147 -16.93 0.77 32.99
CA LEU A 147 -15.65 0.05 33.08
C LEU A 147 -15.16 -0.32 31.68
#